data_AF-A0A7Y0X4C4-F1
#
_entry.id   AF-A0A7Y0X4C4-F1
#
_cell.length_a   1.000
_cell.length_b   1.000
_cell.length_c   1.000
_cell.angle_alpha   90.00
_cell.angle_beta   90.00
_cell.angle_gamma   90.00
#
_symmetry.space_group_name_H-M   'P 1'
#
loop_
_entity.id
_entity.type
_entity.pdbx_description
1 polymer ?
#
loop_
_entity_poly.entity_id
_entity_poly.type
_entity_poly.pdbx_seq_one_letter_code
_entity_poly.pdbx_strand_id
1 'polypeptide(L)'
;EVQPVHPHLFEASLDKPVYNGGPISEDRGFILHKPKDYYESSVQMTDDLAVTTSRDILSVLGTEAEPSDYLVALGYSGWSAGQLESEL
;
A
#
# COMPACT_ATOMS: atom_id res chain seq x y z
N GLU A 1 -18.07 17.01 8.76
CA GLU A 1 -16.99 16.69 7.80
C GLU A 1 -15.67 16.80 8.54
N VAL A 2 -14.82 15.78 8.45
CA VAL A 2 -13.46 15.84 9.01
C VAL A 2 -12.58 16.48 7.94
N GLN A 3 -12.10 17.69 8.20
CA GLN A 3 -11.15 18.34 7.29
C GLN A 3 -9.82 17.57 7.33
N PRO A 4 -9.21 17.28 6.17
CA PRO A 4 -7.90 16.66 6.16
C PRO A 4 -6.88 17.63 6.77
N VAL A 5 -6.00 17.09 7.62
CA VAL A 5 -4.95 17.86 8.32
C VAL A 5 -3.94 18.45 7.33
N HIS A 6 -3.89 17.90 6.11
CA HIS A 6 -3.05 18.36 5.01
C HIS A 6 -3.90 18.59 3.75
N PRO A 7 -3.63 19.64 2.97
CA PRO A 7 -4.27 19.83 1.68
C PRO A 7 -3.88 18.71 0.72
N HIS A 8 -4.87 18.11 0.04
CA HIS A 8 -4.62 17.14 -1.03
C HIS A 8 -4.21 17.91 -2.29
N LEU A 9 -2.91 18.16 -2.43
CA LEU A 9 -2.32 18.90 -3.55
C LEU A 9 -2.21 18.05 -4.83
N PHE A 10 -2.26 16.72 -4.69
CA PHE A 10 -2.15 15.76 -5.78
C PHE A 10 -3.43 14.92 -5.93
N GLU A 11 -4.56 15.58 -6.17
CA GLU A 11 -5.86 14.91 -6.33
C GLU A 11 -5.84 13.80 -7.40
N ALA A 12 -5.12 14.01 -8.51
CA ALA A 12 -4.98 13.01 -9.57
C ALA A 12 -4.30 11.70 -9.12
N SER A 13 -3.53 11.73 -8.03
CA SER A 13 -2.92 10.53 -7.44
C SER A 13 -3.98 9.64 -6.77
N LEU A 14 -5.04 10.25 -6.24
CA LEU A 14 -6.17 9.56 -5.60
C LEU A 14 -7.11 8.88 -6.60
N ASP A 15 -7.05 9.26 -7.89
CA ASP A 15 -7.81 8.63 -8.97
C ASP A 15 -7.24 7.26 -9.40
N LYS A 16 -6.10 6.85 -8.83
CA LYS A 16 -5.52 5.53 -9.10
C LYS A 16 -6.46 4.41 -8.62
N PRO A 17 -6.64 3.35 -9.42
CA PRO A 17 -7.50 2.25 -9.02
C PRO A 17 -6.93 1.49 -7.83
N VAL A 18 -7.82 0.89 -7.06
CA VAL A 18 -7.48 -0.13 -6.07
C VAL A 18 -7.45 -1.49 -6.76
N TYR A 19 -6.39 -2.24 -6.52
CA TYR A 19 -6.14 -3.53 -7.14
C TYR A 19 -6.62 -4.68 -6.24
N ASN A 20 -6.89 -5.82 -6.85
CA ASN A 20 -7.07 -7.08 -6.13
C ASN A 20 -5.70 -7.75 -5.97
N GLY A 21 -5.21 -7.85 -4.72
CA GLY A 21 -3.95 -8.51 -4.41
C GLY A 21 -4.07 -10.02 -4.23
N GLY A 22 -5.29 -10.52 -4.02
CA GLY A 22 -5.62 -11.94 -3.95
C GLY A 22 -6.81 -12.24 -3.04
N PRO A 23 -7.22 -13.52 -2.97
CA PRO A 23 -8.45 -13.94 -2.29
C PRO A 23 -8.33 -13.99 -0.76
N ILE A 24 -7.13 -13.80 -0.20
CA ILE A 24 -6.92 -13.91 1.25
C ILE A 24 -6.98 -12.51 1.88
N SER A 25 -7.80 -12.37 2.93
CA SER A 25 -7.97 -11.11 3.68
C SER A 25 -8.35 -9.92 2.80
N GLU A 26 -9.38 -10.07 1.97
CA GLU A 26 -9.90 -9.03 1.08
C GLU A 26 -10.33 -7.73 1.80
N ASP A 27 -10.53 -7.79 3.12
CA ASP A 27 -10.83 -6.64 3.99
C ASP A 27 -9.59 -5.84 4.40
N ARG A 28 -8.37 -6.34 4.12
CA ARG A 28 -7.11 -5.70 4.46
C ARG A 28 -6.47 -5.02 3.26
N GLY A 29 -6.04 -3.78 3.47
CA GLY A 29 -5.28 -3.00 2.50
C GLY A 29 -3.77 -3.20 2.64
N PHE A 30 -3.11 -3.38 1.51
CA PHE A 30 -1.66 -3.43 1.36
C PHE A 30 -1.25 -2.31 0.41
N ILE A 31 -0.36 -1.45 0.88
CA ILE A 31 0.19 -0.36 0.07
C ILE A 31 1.61 -0.73 -0.30
N LEU A 32 1.83 -0.97 -1.59
CA LEU A 32 3.17 -1.12 -2.16
C LEU A 32 3.65 0.27 -2.55
N HIS A 33 4.84 0.68 -2.12
CA HIS A 33 5.36 2.01 -2.43
C HIS A 33 6.89 2.06 -2.44
N LYS A 34 7.42 3.12 -3.05
CA LYS A 34 8.84 3.48 -2.86
C LYS A 34 9.05 4.00 -1.43
N PRO A 35 10.09 3.54 -0.70
CA PRO A 35 10.41 4.09 0.62
C PRO A 35 10.58 5.61 0.58
N LYS A 36 9.96 6.32 1.52
CA LYS A 36 10.03 7.79 1.63
C LYS A 36 10.10 8.23 3.10
N ASP A 37 9.07 7.89 3.86
CA ASP A 37 8.94 8.20 5.29
C ASP A 37 8.83 6.92 6.13
N TYR A 38 8.86 7.09 7.45
CA TYR A 38 8.62 6.01 8.40
C TYR A 38 7.11 5.84 8.66
N TYR A 39 6.63 4.60 8.53
CA TYR A 39 5.25 4.22 8.86
C TYR A 39 5.24 3.16 9.97
N GLU A 40 4.19 3.14 10.78
CA GLU A 40 4.07 2.29 11.97
C GLU A 40 4.15 0.79 11.66
N SER A 41 3.61 0.35 10.52
CA SER A 41 3.62 -1.05 10.08
C SER A 41 4.06 -1.16 8.63
N SER A 42 5.36 -0.95 8.42
CA SER A 42 6.03 -1.06 7.12
C SER A 42 7.11 -2.14 7.12
N VAL A 43 7.17 -2.90 6.03
CA VAL A 43 8.22 -3.87 5.75
C VAL A 43 8.93 -3.45 4.47
N GLN A 44 10.18 -3.07 4.59
CA GLN A 44 11.03 -2.75 3.45
C GLN A 44 11.56 -4.05 2.82
N MET A 45 11.31 -4.23 1.52
CA MET A 45 11.78 -5.37 0.74
C MET A 45 13.09 -5.06 0.01
N THR A 46 13.21 -3.84 -0.52
CA THR A 46 14.40 -3.33 -1.21
C THR A 46 14.55 -1.83 -0.97
N ASP A 47 15.61 -1.20 -1.49
CA ASP A 47 15.78 0.26 -1.43
C ASP A 47 14.67 1.04 -2.17
N ASP A 48 13.99 0.40 -3.13
CA ASP A 48 12.94 1.00 -3.95
C ASP A 48 11.55 0.41 -3.70
N LEU A 49 11.40 -0.54 -2.76
CA LEU A 49 10.11 -1.21 -2.51
C LEU A 49 9.90 -1.48 -1.02
N ALA A 50 8.78 -0.98 -0.50
CA ALA A 50 8.25 -1.30 0.80
C ALA A 50 6.75 -1.63 0.72
N VAL A 51 6.29 -2.42 1.69
CA VAL A 51 4.89 -2.78 1.87
C VAL A 51 4.43 -2.28 3.23
N THR A 52 3.40 -1.44 3.23
CA THR A 52 2.81 -0.85 4.44
C THR A 52 1.38 -1.32 4.60
N THR A 53 1.01 -1.69 5.83
CA THR A 53 -0.35 -2.14 6.20
C THR A 53 -1.00 -1.25 7.26
N SER A 54 -0.27 -0.29 7.83
CA SER A 54 -0.80 0.71 8.74
C SER A 54 -1.61 1.77 8.00
N ARG A 55 -2.54 2.41 8.71
CA ARG A 55 -3.46 3.43 8.15
C ARG A 55 -2.82 4.81 8.01
N ASP A 56 -1.68 5.03 8.65
CA ASP A 56 -0.91 6.28 8.62
C ASP A 56 -0.48 6.65 7.19
N ILE A 57 -0.09 5.69 6.35
CA ILE A 57 0.24 5.95 4.95
C ILE A 57 -0.95 6.50 4.15
N LEU A 58 -2.18 6.11 4.49
CA LEU A 58 -3.38 6.61 3.80
C LEU A 58 -3.60 8.11 4.05
N SER A 59 -3.11 8.64 5.18
CA SER A 59 -3.23 10.06 5.52
C SER A 59 -2.32 10.96 4.71
N VAL A 60 -1.26 10.41 4.11
CA VAL A 60 -0.30 11.17 3.29
C VAL A 60 -0.61 11.08 1.79
N LEU A 61 -1.46 10.15 1.35
CA LEU A 61 -1.82 10.01 -0.06
C LEU A 61 -2.51 11.28 -0.59
N GLY A 62 -2.13 11.71 -1.79
CA GLY A 62 -2.60 12.96 -2.39
C GLY A 62 -1.99 14.23 -1.78
N THR A 63 -1.05 14.12 -0.83
CA THR A 63 -0.32 15.26 -0.24
C THR A 63 1.12 15.29 -0.75
N GLU A 64 1.87 16.36 -0.49
CA GLU A 64 3.32 16.41 -0.79
C GLU A 64 4.15 15.33 -0.09
N ALA A 65 3.63 14.75 1.00
CA ALA A 65 4.26 13.66 1.73
C ALA A 65 3.98 12.28 1.11
N GLU A 66 3.16 12.17 0.06
CA GLU A 66 2.90 10.87 -0.56
C GLU A 66 4.18 10.26 -1.17
N PRO A 67 4.33 8.92 -1.18
CA PRO A 67 5.42 8.27 -1.91
C PRO A 67 5.41 8.64 -3.40
N SER A 68 6.59 8.73 -4.00
CA SER A 68 6.73 9.07 -5.42
C SER A 68 6.00 8.10 -6.34
N ASP A 69 5.98 6.81 -5.98
CA ASP A 69 5.15 5.78 -6.60
C ASP A 69 4.52 4.92 -5.52
N TYR A 70 3.24 4.59 -5.72
CA TYR A 70 2.51 3.65 -4.88
C TYR A 70 1.40 2.93 -5.64
N LEU A 71 1.01 1.78 -5.12
CA LEU A 71 -0.10 0.94 -5.54
C LEU A 71 -0.86 0.47 -4.29
N VAL A 72 -2.19 0.54 -4.35
CA VAL A 72 -3.07 0.05 -3.27
C VAL A 72 -3.70 -1.26 -3.72
N ALA A 73 -3.52 -2.31 -2.94
CA ALA A 73 -4.13 -3.61 -3.16
C ALA A 73 -4.99 -4.02 -1.96
N LEU A 74 -6.12 -4.68 -2.22
CA LEU A 74 -6.94 -5.35 -1.21
C LEU A 74 -6.71 -6.85 -1.29
N GLY A 75 -6.48 -7.47 -0.13
CA GLY A 75 -6.12 -8.87 -0.03
C GLY A 75 -4.73 -9.22 -0.58
N TYR A 76 -4.35 -10.48 -0.43
CA TYR A 76 -3.10 -11.02 -0.92
C TYR A 76 -3.25 -12.46 -1.42
N SER A 77 -2.31 -12.89 -2.24
CA SER A 77 -2.17 -14.28 -2.66
C SER A 77 -1.24 -15.00 -1.70
N GLY A 78 -1.68 -16.14 -1.17
CA GLY A 78 -0.93 -16.91 -0.19
C GLY A 78 -0.81 -18.36 -0.62
N TRP A 79 0.32 -18.96 -0.30
CA TRP A 79 0.58 -20.38 -0.51
C TRP A 79 0.76 -21.07 0.84
N SER A 80 0.25 -22.29 0.93
CA SER A 80 0.60 -23.18 2.04
C SER A 80 2.07 -23.63 1.92
N ALA A 81 2.62 -24.16 3.01
CA ALA A 81 4.01 -24.63 3.03
C ALA A 81 4.27 -25.66 1.91
N GLY A 82 5.25 -25.37 1.04
CA GLY A 82 5.64 -26.22 -0.10
C GLY A 82 4.66 -26.20 -1.29
N GLN A 83 3.57 -25.44 -1.23
CA GLN A 83 2.58 -25.41 -2.30
C GLN A 83 3.11 -24.67 -3.53
N LEU A 84 3.75 -23.51 -3.35
CA LEU A 84 4.27 -22.71 -4.47
C LEU A 84 5.28 -23.51 -5.31
N GLU A 85 6.21 -24.18 -4.65
CA GLU A 85 7.23 -25.02 -5.29
C GLU A 85 6.64 -26.24 -5.99
N SER A 86 5.46 -26.71 -5.56
CA SER A 86 4.75 -27.82 -6.21
C SER A 86 3.94 -27.38 -7.43
N GLU A 87 3.58 -26.10 -7.52
CA GLU A 87 2.82 -25.52 -8.65
C GLU A 87 3.71 -25.02 -9.79
N LEU A 88 4.98 -24.69 -9.51
CA LEU A 88 6.00 -24.26 -10.48
C LEU A 88 6.55 -25.42 -11.31
#